data_AF-A0A968V2G2-F1
#
_entry.id   AF-A0A968V2G2-F1
#
_cell.length_a   1.000
_cell.length_b   1.000
_cell.length_c   1.000
_cell.angle_alpha   90.00
_cell.angle_beta   90.00
_cell.angle_gamma   90.00
#
_symmetry.space_group_name_H-M   'P 1'
#
loop_
_entity.id
_entity.type
_entity.pdbx_description
1 polymer ?
#
loop_
_entity_poly.entity_id
_entity_poly.type
_entity_poly.pdbx_seq_one_letter_code
_entity_poly.pdbx_strand_id
1 'polypeptide(L)'
;MLRFRSPLVVAAWAICLGLVPMPGRAAPHSARATVAAETILAQAQPNAAYDRLMAEGYVAAQNRDYAIALEKFQQALTERPGDTYAQQAAENMAGFLARNQKQQQSSLFFGF
;
A
#
# COMPACT_ATOMS: atom_id res chain seq x y z
N MET A 1 -24.50 1.04 -18.64
CA MET A 1 -23.86 1.22 -19.96
C MET A 1 -22.76 2.27 -19.81
N LEU A 2 -21.52 1.89 -20.17
CA LEU A 2 -20.35 2.70 -20.63
C LEU A 2 -20.04 4.03 -19.90
N ARG A 3 -18.95 4.20 -19.11
CA ARG A 3 -17.50 4.22 -19.46
C ARG A 3 -17.11 5.32 -20.46
N PHE A 4 -16.68 6.47 -19.93
CA PHE A 4 -15.84 7.52 -20.54
C PHE A 4 -15.08 8.14 -19.35
N ARG A 5 -13.77 8.07 -19.11
CA ARG A 5 -12.55 7.82 -19.90
C ARG A 5 -12.51 8.60 -21.19
N SER A 6 -12.13 9.88 -21.08
CA SER A 6 -11.26 10.47 -22.09
C SER A 6 -10.19 11.40 -21.50
N PRO A 7 -9.02 11.41 -22.13
CA PRO A 7 -7.73 11.78 -21.55
C PRO A 7 -7.20 13.09 -22.15
N LEU A 8 -6.79 14.03 -21.31
CA LEU A 8 -6.01 15.18 -21.76
C LEU A 8 -4.55 14.74 -22.02
N VAL A 9 -4.35 14.03 -23.13
CA VAL A 9 -3.04 13.78 -23.74
C VAL A 9 -3.12 14.33 -25.16
N VAL A 10 -2.75 15.60 -25.34
CA VAL A 10 -2.39 16.14 -26.66
C VAL A 10 -1.28 17.18 -26.48
N ALA A 11 -0.21 16.96 -27.25
CA ALA A 11 0.77 17.92 -27.72
C ALA A 11 1.80 18.47 -26.72
N ALA A 12 2.96 17.79 -26.69
CA ALA A 12 4.23 18.51 -26.81
C ALA A 12 5.20 17.65 -27.64
N TRP A 13 5.07 17.76 -28.96
CA TRP A 13 6.13 17.40 -29.89
C TRP A 13 7.25 18.43 -29.76
N ALA A 14 8.44 18.01 -29.33
CA ALA A 14 9.66 18.79 -29.49
C ALA A 14 10.81 17.85 -29.85
N ILE A 15 10.94 17.65 -31.15
CA ILE A 15 12.10 17.11 -31.85
C ILE A 15 13.28 18.05 -31.62
N CYS A 16 14.44 17.53 -31.23
CA CYS A 16 15.76 18.07 -31.62
C CYS A 16 16.84 17.01 -31.39
N LEU A 17 17.14 16.31 -32.49
CA LEU A 17 18.25 15.38 -32.64
C LEU A 17 19.56 16.18 -32.68
N GLY A 18 20.37 16.12 -31.63
CA GLY A 18 21.67 16.78 -31.52
C GLY A 18 22.78 15.78 -31.17
N LEU A 19 23.46 15.32 -32.22
CA LEU A 19 24.57 14.37 -32.20
C LEU A 19 25.83 14.99 -31.57
N VAL A 20 26.28 14.48 -30.42
CA VAL A 20 27.65 14.72 -29.90
C VAL A 20 28.29 13.37 -29.54
N PRO A 21 29.44 13.01 -30.13
CA PRO A 21 30.22 11.84 -29.73
C PRO A 21 31.24 12.21 -28.65
N MET A 22 31.27 11.48 -27.53
CA MET A 22 32.35 11.57 -26.54
C MET A 22 32.98 10.19 -26.32
N PRO A 23 34.29 10.01 -26.57
CA PRO A 23 35.02 8.83 -26.17
C PRO A 23 35.63 9.03 -24.78
N GLY A 24 35.45 8.03 -23.93
CA GLY A 24 36.41 7.70 -22.88
C GLY A 24 36.31 8.48 -21.58
N ARG A 25 35.65 7.88 -20.57
CA ARG A 25 36.25 7.81 -19.24
C ARG A 25 35.75 6.61 -18.45
N ALA A 26 36.73 5.80 -18.08
CA ALA A 26 36.71 4.61 -17.24
C ALA A 26 35.59 4.53 -16.19
N ALA A 27 35.00 3.34 -16.10
CA ALA A 27 34.38 2.84 -14.88
C ALA A 27 35.44 2.79 -13.76
N PRO A 28 35.05 3.16 -12.54
CA PRO A 28 34.99 2.13 -11.51
C PRO A 28 33.55 1.92 -11.04
N HIS A 29 33.14 0.66 -11.09
CA HIS A 29 31.96 0.12 -10.41
C HIS A 29 32.19 0.20 -8.90
N SER A 30 32.05 1.40 -8.35
CA SER A 30 32.05 1.64 -6.91
C SER A 30 30.60 1.64 -6.46
N ALA A 31 30.23 0.51 -5.84
CA ALA A 31 28.98 0.25 -5.15
C ALA A 31 28.30 1.50 -4.57
N ARG A 32 27.14 1.87 -5.13
CA ARG A 32 26.15 2.69 -4.42
C ARG A 32 24.74 2.21 -4.74
N ALA A 33 24.51 0.92 -4.54
CA ALA A 33 23.18 0.31 -4.58
C ALA A 33 22.45 0.43 -3.22
N THR A 34 22.45 1.61 -2.59
CA THR A 34 21.73 1.81 -1.31
C THR A 34 20.88 3.07 -1.21
N VAL A 35 20.95 4.01 -2.17
CA VAL A 35 20.15 5.26 -2.07
C VAL A 35 18.83 5.24 -2.85
N ALA A 36 18.51 4.15 -3.56
CA ALA A 36 17.27 4.03 -4.33
C ALA A 36 16.07 3.51 -3.52
N ALA A 37 16.27 3.05 -2.28
CA ALA A 37 15.17 2.57 -1.43
C ALA A 37 14.49 3.71 -0.64
N GLU A 38 15.21 4.78 -0.29
CA GLU A 38 14.67 5.83 0.59
C GLU A 38 13.90 6.94 -0.11
N THR A 39 14.05 7.12 -1.43
CA THR A 39 13.35 8.20 -2.15
C THR A 39 11.87 7.89 -2.41
N ILE A 40 11.44 6.63 -2.32
CA ILE A 40 10.03 6.26 -2.55
C ILE A 40 9.13 6.68 -1.37
N LEU A 41 9.70 6.99 -0.20
CA LEU A 41 8.94 7.37 1.01
C LEU A 41 8.76 8.90 1.17
N ALA A 42 9.47 9.71 0.39
CA ALA A 42 9.52 11.16 0.58
C ALA A 42 8.39 11.94 -0.12
N GLN A 43 7.42 11.26 -0.72
CA GLN A 43 6.21 11.86 -1.31
C GLN A 43 4.94 11.45 -0.55
N ALA A 44 5.03 11.21 0.76
CA ALA A 44 3.91 10.78 1.59
C ALA A 44 3.40 11.89 2.52
N GLN A 45 2.91 13.00 1.97
CA GLN A 45 2.01 13.88 2.76
C GLN A 45 0.90 14.41 1.86
N PRO A 46 -0.24 13.69 1.83
CA PRO A 46 -1.46 14.31 2.37
C PRO A 46 -2.14 13.60 3.56
N ASN A 47 -1.78 12.39 4.01
CA ASN A 47 -2.48 11.77 5.14
C ASN A 47 -1.55 10.94 6.05
N ALA A 48 -0.69 11.60 6.81
CA ALA A 48 0.07 10.92 7.88
C ALA A 48 -0.84 10.15 8.86
N ALA A 49 -2.09 10.62 9.03
CA ALA A 49 -3.12 9.91 9.78
C ALA A 49 -3.50 8.57 9.13
N TYR A 50 -3.75 8.55 7.82
CA TYR A 50 -4.07 7.33 7.08
C TYR A 50 -2.92 6.31 7.17
N ASP A 51 -1.69 6.72 6.86
CA ASP A 51 -0.53 5.83 6.86
C ASP A 51 -0.28 5.24 8.26
N ARG A 52 -0.45 6.06 9.30
CA ARG A 52 -0.37 5.63 10.69
C ARG A 52 -1.46 4.61 11.02
N LEU A 53 -2.71 4.87 10.65
CA LEU A 53 -3.83 3.97 10.90
C LEU A 53 -3.66 2.63 10.17
N MET A 54 -3.19 2.67 8.93
CA MET A 54 -2.85 1.47 8.17
C MET A 54 -1.76 0.67 8.88
N ALA A 55 -0.66 1.31 9.29
CA ALA A 55 0.43 0.66 10.00
C ALA A 55 -0.02 0.06 11.34
N GLU A 56 -0.78 0.80 12.15
CA GLU A 56 -1.37 0.32 13.41
C GLU A 56 -2.29 -0.89 13.18
N GLY A 57 -3.12 -0.85 12.12
CA GLY A 57 -3.98 -1.95 11.72
C GLY A 57 -3.20 -3.20 11.34
N TYR A 58 -2.09 -3.06 10.59
CA TYR A 58 -1.22 -4.18 10.25
C TYR A 58 -0.50 -4.78 11.46
N VAL A 59 -0.06 -3.94 12.42
CA VAL A 59 0.55 -4.42 13.67
C VAL A 59 -0.47 -5.22 14.48
N ALA A 60 -1.70 -4.71 14.63
CA ALA A 60 -2.77 -5.42 15.31
C ALA A 60 -3.11 -6.75 14.61
N ALA A 61 -3.16 -6.77 13.27
CA ALA A 61 -3.40 -7.99 12.50
C ALA A 61 -2.32 -9.05 12.72
N GLN A 62 -1.04 -8.64 12.83
CA GLN A 62 0.08 -9.52 13.14
C GLN A 62 -0.01 -10.11 14.56
N ASN A 63 -0.51 -9.31 15.52
CA ASN A 63 -0.78 -9.77 16.87
C ASN A 63 -2.02 -10.68 16.98
N ARG A 64 -2.73 -10.91 15.85
CA ARG A 64 -4.03 -11.60 15.77
C ARG A 64 -5.18 -10.86 16.46
N ASP A 65 -4.99 -9.57 16.75
CA ASP A 65 -6.01 -8.66 17.25
C ASP A 65 -6.87 -8.15 16.08
N TYR A 66 -7.54 -9.07 15.40
CA TYR A 66 -8.29 -8.79 14.18
C TYR A 66 -9.42 -7.75 14.40
N ALA A 67 -9.97 -7.66 15.61
CA ALA A 67 -10.95 -6.64 15.99
C ALA A 67 -10.35 -5.23 15.95
N ILE A 68 -9.18 -5.05 16.57
CA ILE A 68 -8.47 -3.77 16.60
C ILE A 68 -7.98 -3.43 15.18
N ALA A 69 -7.45 -4.42 14.45
CA ALA A 69 -7.02 -4.22 13.08
C ALA A 69 -8.16 -3.70 12.18
N LEU A 70 -9.35 -4.31 12.28
CA LEU A 70 -10.53 -3.90 11.53
C LEU A 70 -10.93 -2.46 11.83
N GLU A 71 -10.94 -2.06 13.10
CA GLU A 71 -11.26 -0.69 13.51
C GLU A 71 -10.28 0.32 12.91
N LYS A 72 -8.97 0.02 12.95
CA LYS A 72 -7.92 0.90 12.40
C LYS A 72 -8.04 1.07 10.89
N PHE A 73 -8.33 0.00 10.15
CA PHE A 73 -8.58 0.09 8.71
C PHE A 73 -9.87 0.87 8.39
N GLN A 74 -10.92 0.76 9.20
CA GLN A 74 -12.13 1.58 9.04
C GLN A 74 -11.88 3.07 9.32
N GLN A 75 -11.06 3.39 10.33
CA GLN A 75 -10.61 4.76 10.58
C GLN A 75 -9.82 5.27 9.38
N ALA A 76 -8.93 4.45 8.80
CA ALA A 76 -8.19 4.80 7.59
C ALA A 76 -9.13 5.07 6.40
N LEU A 77 -10.22 4.33 6.26
CA LEU A 77 -11.25 4.57 5.24
C LEU A 77 -12.07 5.85 5.48
N THR A 78 -12.19 6.30 6.72
CA THR A 78 -12.79 7.61 7.03
C THR A 78 -11.88 8.74 6.56
N GLU A 79 -10.56 8.58 6.72
CA GLU A 79 -9.55 9.53 6.25
C GLU A 79 -9.42 9.54 4.72
N ARG A 80 -9.58 8.37 4.08
CA ARG A 80 -9.53 8.20 2.62
C ARG A 80 -10.69 7.33 2.12
N PRO A 81 -11.89 7.92 2.01
CA PRO A 81 -13.03 7.19 1.47
C PRO A 81 -12.77 6.86 -0.01
N GLY A 82 -12.78 5.57 -0.33
CA GLY A 82 -12.51 5.07 -1.69
C GLY A 82 -11.11 4.50 -1.89
N ASP A 83 -10.28 4.41 -0.84
CA ASP A 83 -9.04 3.66 -0.91
C ASP A 83 -9.32 2.15 -0.95
N THR A 84 -9.02 1.52 -2.10
CA THR A 84 -9.22 0.08 -2.30
C THR A 84 -8.37 -0.78 -1.38
N TYR A 85 -7.18 -0.30 -0.99
CA TYR A 85 -6.24 -1.07 -0.19
C TYR A 85 -6.73 -1.18 1.26
N ALA A 86 -7.20 -0.08 1.84
CA ALA A 86 -7.84 -0.08 3.16
C ALA A 86 -9.17 -0.87 3.17
N GLN A 87 -9.95 -0.83 2.08
CA GLN A 87 -11.17 -1.64 1.93
C GLN A 87 -10.85 -3.12 1.98
N GLN A 88 -9.91 -3.57 1.16
CA GLN A 88 -9.47 -4.97 1.13
C GLN A 88 -8.88 -5.40 2.48
N ALA A 89 -8.13 -4.53 3.15
CA ALA A 89 -7.58 -4.81 4.48
C ALA A 89 -8.70 -5.05 5.50
N ALA A 90 -9.71 -4.17 5.55
CA ALA A 90 -10.86 -4.31 6.44
C ALA A 90 -11.66 -5.60 6.15
N GLU A 91 -11.94 -5.90 4.89
CA GLU A 91 -12.65 -7.12 4.48
C GLU A 91 -11.89 -8.39 4.90
N ASN A 92 -10.56 -8.40 4.71
CA ASN A 92 -9.72 -9.51 5.15
C ASN A 92 -9.79 -9.70 6.67
N MET A 93 -9.71 -8.62 7.45
CA MET A 93 -9.80 -8.69 8.92
C MET A 93 -11.15 -9.23 9.39
N ALA A 94 -12.25 -8.79 8.78
CA ALA A 94 -13.59 -9.32 9.07
C ALA A 94 -13.67 -10.84 8.80
N GLY A 95 -13.04 -11.31 7.71
CA GLY A 95 -12.92 -12.74 7.42
C GLY A 95 -12.09 -13.50 8.46
N PHE A 96 -11.00 -12.92 8.96
CA PHE A 96 -10.19 -13.52 10.03
C PHE A 96 -10.96 -13.62 11.36
N LEU A 97 -11.69 -12.58 11.75
CA LEU A 97 -12.59 -12.58 12.92
C LEU A 97 -13.58 -13.73 12.87
N ALA A 98 -14.33 -13.85 11.77
CA ALA A 98 -15.34 -14.89 11.61
C ALA A 98 -14.75 -16.30 11.66
N ARG A 99 -13.56 -16.51 11.08
CA ARG A 99 -12.85 -17.79 11.15
C ARG A 99 -12.32 -18.09 12.55
N ASN A 100 -11.76 -17.08 13.22
CA ASN A 100 -11.19 -17.22 14.55
C ASN A 100 -12.26 -17.59 15.57
N GLN A 101 -13.47 -17.00 15.48
CA GLN A 101 -14.62 -17.38 16.31
C GLN A 101 -15.05 -18.84 16.12
N LYS A 102 -15.14 -19.31 14.87
CA LYS A 102 -15.49 -20.71 14.57
C LYS A 102 -14.46 -21.70 15.14
N GLN A 103 -13.18 -21.35 15.07
CA GLN A 103 -12.10 -22.18 15.63
C GLN A 103 -12.21 -22.25 17.16
N GLN A 104 -12.43 -21.11 17.83
CA GLN A 104 -12.61 -21.09 19.29
C GLN A 104 -13.85 -21.87 19.76
N GLN A 105 -14.93 -21.86 18.98
CA GLN A 105 -16.15 -22.60 19.31
C GLN A 105 -15.96 -24.13 19.17
N SER A 106 -15.12 -24.58 18.23
CA SER A 106 -14.82 -26.01 18.05
C SER A 106 -14.01 -26.62 19.21
N SER A 107 -13.15 -25.83 19.86
CA SER A 107 -12.39 -26.27 21.04
C SER A 107 -13.24 -26.48 22.29
N LEU A 108 -14.47 -25.93 22.33
CA LEU A 108 -15.37 -26.06 23.48
C LEU A 108 -16.29 -27.30 23.41
N PHE A 109 -16.26 -28.06 22.30
CA PHE A 109 -17.18 -29.18 22.07
C PHE A 109 -16.56 -30.58 22.29
N PHE A 110 -15.24 -30.72 22.32
CA PHE A 110 -14.56 -32.02 22.50
C PHE A 110 -14.03 -32.29 23.92
N GLY A 111 -14.56 -31.57 24.92
CA GLY A 111 -14.11 -31.65 26.32
C GLY A 111 -15.02 -32.44 27.27
N PHE A 112 -15.68 -33.51 26.81
CA PHE A 112 -16.46 -34.42 27.66
C PHE A 112 -16.16 -35.87 27.34
#